data_AF-A0A2H5F5H7-F1
#
_entry.id   AF-A0A2H5F5H7-F1
#
_cell.length_a   1.000
_cell.length_b   1.000
_cell.length_c   1.000
_cell.angle_alpha   90.00
_cell.angle_beta   90.00
_cell.angle_gamma   90.00
#
_symmetry.space_group_name_H-M   'P 1'
#
loop_
_entity.id
_entity.type
_entity.pdbx_description
1 polymer ?
#
loop_
_entity_poly.entity_id
_entity_poly.type
_entity_poly.pdbx_seq_one_letter_code
_entity_poly.pdbx_strand_id
1 'polypeptide(L)'
;MDKETEDLARRQREALAEGRAAEVAGEPVIYIHGRPYADPANGPSAFSAGARPTASPAARDADDERLRDIQTDNASMMMTLVECTAENMAFIRENLSQLAEPDRGAIAAAYGRIVAEAARDHRHSVAPRTHDLDMDL
;
A
#
# COMPACT_ATOMS: atom_id res chain seq x y z
N MET A 1 33.30 -10.19 -1.68
CA MET A 1 32.33 -9.19 -1.22
C MET A 1 32.36 -8.09 -2.25
N ASP A 2 31.22 -7.83 -2.88
CA ASP A 2 31.14 -6.91 -4.01
C ASP A 2 31.19 -5.47 -3.50
N LYS A 3 31.97 -4.58 -4.15
CA LYS A 3 32.17 -3.19 -3.71
C LYS A 3 30.85 -2.43 -3.50
N GLU A 4 29.83 -2.76 -4.29
CA GLU A 4 28.49 -2.18 -4.20
C GLU A 4 27.77 -2.55 -2.89
N THR A 5 28.00 -3.75 -2.37
CA THR A 5 27.42 -4.20 -1.09
C THR A 5 28.05 -3.47 0.10
N GLU A 6 29.35 -3.18 0.04
CA GLU A 6 30.06 -2.41 1.07
C GLU A 6 29.65 -0.93 1.04
N ASP A 7 29.44 -0.36 -0.15
CA ASP A 7 28.97 1.00 -0.33
C ASP A 7 27.52 1.20 0.14
N LEU A 8 26.64 0.23 -0.10
CA LEU A 8 25.26 0.26 0.41
C LEU A 8 25.24 0.18 1.94
N ALA A 9 26.04 -0.72 2.52
CA ALA A 9 26.14 -0.86 3.97
C ALA A 9 26.77 0.37 4.64
N ARG A 10 27.63 1.13 3.94
CA ARG A 10 28.13 2.42 4.41
C ARG A 10 27.03 3.48 4.43
N ARG A 11 26.30 3.64 3.32
CA ARG A 11 25.20 4.61 3.21
C ARG A 11 24.08 4.37 4.23
N GLN A 12 23.74 3.12 4.49
CA GLN A 12 22.75 2.79 5.52
C GLN A 12 23.19 3.19 6.94
N ARG A 13 24.49 3.04 7.25
CA ARG A 13 25.04 3.47 8.54
C ARG A 13 25.05 4.99 8.68
N GLU A 14 25.39 5.69 7.62
CA GLU A 14 25.36 7.16 7.58
C GLU A 14 23.93 7.70 7.76
N ALA A 15 22.95 7.17 7.02
CA ALA A 15 21.55 7.59 7.13
C ALA A 15 20.96 7.35 8.53
N LEU A 16 21.37 6.27 9.21
CA LEU A 16 20.97 6.00 10.60
C LEU A 16 21.67 6.91 11.61
N ALA A 17 22.90 7.32 11.34
CA ALA A 17 23.61 8.27 12.19
C ALA A 17 22.97 9.66 12.08
N GLU A 18 22.59 10.05 10.86
CA GLU A 18 21.88 11.30 10.56
C GLU A 18 20.50 11.33 11.23
N GLY A 19 19.72 10.25 11.12
CA GLY A 19 18.42 10.16 11.79
C GLY A 19 18.49 10.23 13.31
N ARG A 20 19.49 9.59 13.94
CA ARG A 20 19.70 9.72 15.39
C ARG A 20 20.14 11.13 15.79
N ALA A 21 20.95 11.80 14.97
CA ALA A 21 21.36 13.17 15.24
C ALA A 21 20.18 14.13 15.16
N ALA A 22 19.32 13.98 14.14
CA ALA A 22 18.09 14.74 13.98
C ALA A 22 17.13 14.52 15.16
N GLU A 23 16.95 13.27 15.60
CA GLU A 23 16.10 12.94 16.76
C GLU A 23 16.60 13.62 18.05
N VAL A 24 17.92 13.60 18.31
CA VAL A 24 18.52 14.27 19.47
C VAL A 24 18.39 15.80 19.37
N ALA A 25 18.45 16.35 18.16
CA ALA A 25 18.27 17.77 17.91
C ALA A 25 16.79 18.21 17.97
N GLY A 26 15.84 17.27 18.12
CA GLY A 26 14.41 17.54 18.07
C GLY A 26 13.91 17.87 16.66
N GLU A 27 14.68 17.53 15.63
CA GLU A 27 14.31 17.68 14.23
C GLU A 27 13.40 16.52 13.79
N PRO A 28 12.51 16.75 12.80
CA PRO A 28 11.64 15.71 12.25
C PRO A 28 12.41 14.49 11.73
N VAL A 29 11.96 13.32 12.18
CA VAL A 29 12.50 12.02 11.77
C VAL A 29 11.38 11.10 11.31
N ILE A 30 11.71 10.20 10.38
CA ILE A 30 10.84 9.11 9.92
C ILE A 30 11.37 7.80 10.50
N TYR A 31 10.48 6.97 11.03
CA TYR A 31 10.85 5.66 11.55
C TYR A 31 10.64 4.57 10.51
N ILE A 32 11.73 3.90 10.13
CA ILE A 32 11.69 2.71 9.26
C ILE A 32 12.20 1.53 10.07
N HIS A 33 11.35 0.53 10.27
CA HIS A 33 11.64 -0.66 11.11
C HIS A 33 12.12 -0.31 12.54
N GLY A 34 11.51 0.72 13.15
CA GLY A 34 11.86 1.16 14.50
C GLY A 34 13.20 1.88 14.61
N ARG A 35 13.82 2.26 13.48
CA ARG A 35 15.03 3.06 13.46
C ARG A 35 14.75 4.47 12.93
N PRO A 36 15.31 5.51 13.55
CA PRO A 36 15.11 6.89 13.12
C PRO A 36 15.97 7.20 11.89
N TYR A 37 15.36 7.83 10.90
CA TYR A 37 15.99 8.40 9.72
C TYR A 37 15.61 9.87 9.64
N ALA A 38 16.53 10.74 9.21
CA ALA A 38 16.23 12.16 9.06
C ALA A 38 15.13 12.32 8.01
N ASP A 39 14.13 13.17 8.29
CA ASP A 39 13.06 13.44 7.34
C ASP A 39 13.61 14.25 6.15
N PRO A 40 13.65 13.67 4.93
CA PRO A 40 14.15 14.40 3.76
C PRO A 40 13.28 15.61 3.38
N ALA A 41 12.05 15.71 3.90
CA ALA A 41 11.21 16.90 3.75
C ALA A 41 11.69 18.09 4.58
N ASN A 42 12.63 17.89 5.52
CA ASN A 42 13.07 18.91 6.48
C ASN A 42 14.57 19.27 6.38
N GLY A 43 15.33 18.63 5.49
CA GLY A 43 16.73 18.99 5.20
C GLY A 43 16.86 20.30 4.42
N PRO A 44 18.03 20.97 4.43
CA PRO A 44 18.24 22.21 3.68
C PRO A 44 18.00 21.95 2.20
N SER A 45 16.88 22.49 1.71
CA SER A 45 16.45 22.41 0.33
C SER A 45 17.58 22.84 -0.61
N ALA A 46 18.28 21.88 -1.20
CA ALA A 46 18.95 22.08 -2.48
C ALA A 46 17.91 22.05 -3.62
N PHE A 47 16.77 22.71 -3.43
CA PHE A 47 15.83 23.11 -4.46
C PHE A 47 15.11 24.37 -3.96
N SER A 48 15.67 25.52 -4.34
CA SER A 48 14.95 26.79 -4.36
C SER A 48 13.74 26.67 -5.29
N ALA A 49 12.56 26.39 -4.75
CA ALA A 49 11.24 26.66 -5.33
C ALA A 49 10.19 26.30 -4.27
N GLY A 50 9.27 27.14 -3.83
CA GLY A 50 8.89 28.49 -4.21
C GLY A 50 7.84 28.95 -3.21
N ALA A 51 7.66 30.26 -3.11
CA ALA A 51 6.42 30.82 -2.57
C ALA A 51 5.24 30.07 -3.20
N ARG A 52 4.29 29.57 -2.39
CA ARG A 52 3.03 28.98 -2.87
C ARG A 52 2.44 29.91 -3.94
N PRO A 53 2.46 29.53 -5.23
CA PRO A 53 1.67 30.26 -6.21
C PRO A 53 0.24 29.87 -5.89
N THR A 54 -0.63 30.84 -5.66
CA THR A 54 -2.06 30.62 -5.78
C THR A 54 -2.30 29.96 -7.14
N ALA A 55 -2.73 28.69 -7.14
CA ALA A 55 -2.87 27.90 -8.35
C ALA A 55 -3.71 28.67 -9.36
N SER A 56 -3.10 28.95 -10.52
CA SER A 56 -3.79 29.44 -11.70
C SER A 56 -4.92 28.45 -12.04
N PRO A 57 -6.09 28.90 -12.55
CA PRO A 57 -7.16 28.02 -12.99
C PRO A 57 -6.68 26.85 -13.86
N ALA A 58 -5.71 27.10 -14.76
CA ALA A 58 -5.12 26.09 -15.63
C ALA A 58 -4.32 24.99 -14.89
N ALA A 59 -3.77 25.27 -13.70
CA ALA A 59 -3.10 24.27 -12.89
C ALA A 59 -4.10 23.37 -12.13
N ARG A 60 -5.27 23.93 -11.75
CA ARG A 60 -6.36 23.14 -11.16
C ARG A 60 -7.00 22.21 -12.19
N ASP A 61 -7.19 22.69 -13.42
CA ASP A 61 -7.73 21.86 -14.50
C ASP A 61 -6.83 20.66 -14.81
N ALA A 62 -5.50 20.84 -14.78
CA ALA A 62 -4.53 19.77 -14.97
C ALA A 62 -4.51 18.76 -13.81
N ASP A 63 -4.65 19.23 -12.56
CA ASP A 63 -4.76 18.34 -11.39
C ASP A 63 -6.08 17.54 -11.41
N ASP A 64 -7.19 18.17 -11.84
CA ASP A 64 -8.49 17.51 -11.99
C ASP A 64 -8.50 16.48 -13.12
N GLU A 65 -7.81 16.74 -14.24
CA GLU A 65 -7.64 15.78 -15.34
C GLU A 65 -6.84 14.56 -14.87
N ARG A 66 -5.73 14.78 -14.16
CA ARG A 66 -4.92 13.70 -13.58
C ARG A 66 -5.69 12.86 -12.56
N LEU A 67 -6.56 13.48 -11.76
CA LEU A 67 -7.44 12.76 -10.83
C LEU A 67 -8.45 11.87 -11.56
N ARG A 68 -9.01 12.34 -12.69
CA ARG A 68 -9.91 11.53 -13.51
C ARG A 68 -9.19 10.36 -14.16
N ASP A 69 -7.94 10.54 -14.60
CA ASP A 69 -7.13 9.46 -15.15
C ASP A 69 -6.87 8.38 -14.09
N ILE A 70 -6.47 8.77 -12.89
CA ILE A 70 -6.25 7.83 -11.77
C ILE A 70 -7.55 7.09 -11.41
N GLN A 71 -8.69 7.78 -11.39
CA GLN A 71 -9.98 7.14 -11.13
C GLN A 71 -10.37 6.15 -12.22
N THR A 72 -10.07 6.49 -13.48
CA THR A 72 -10.32 5.63 -14.63
C THR A 72 -9.43 4.38 -14.58
N ASP A 73 -8.14 4.55 -14.29
CA ASP A 73 -7.19 3.45 -14.13
C ASP A 73 -7.57 2.53 -12.97
N ASN A 74 -7.98 3.11 -11.82
CA ASN A 74 -8.45 2.34 -10.68
C ASN A 74 -9.73 1.57 -11.01
N ALA A 75 -10.70 2.18 -11.70
CA ALA A 75 -11.92 1.52 -12.13
C ALA A 75 -11.62 0.37 -13.10
N SER A 76 -10.71 0.59 -14.04
CA SER A 76 -10.22 -0.42 -14.97
C SER A 76 -9.58 -1.60 -14.23
N MET A 77 -8.66 -1.31 -13.31
CA MET A 77 -7.99 -2.34 -12.50
C MET A 77 -8.98 -3.14 -11.65
N MET A 78 -9.97 -2.47 -11.04
CA MET A 78 -11.03 -3.14 -10.28
C MET A 78 -11.89 -4.05 -11.16
N MET A 79 -12.22 -3.63 -12.39
CA MET A 79 -12.94 -4.47 -13.35
C MET A 79 -12.12 -5.70 -13.74
N THR A 80 -10.82 -5.55 -14.04
CA THR A 80 -9.93 -6.68 -14.33
C THR A 80 -9.88 -7.67 -13.15
N LEU A 81 -9.81 -7.16 -11.92
CA LEU A 81 -9.84 -8.03 -10.73
C LEU A 81 -11.15 -8.82 -10.62
N VAL A 82 -12.29 -8.18 -10.89
CA VAL A 82 -13.61 -8.84 -10.90
C VAL A 82 -13.68 -9.92 -11.99
N GLU A 83 -13.22 -9.61 -13.20
CA GLU A 83 -13.18 -10.55 -14.33
C GLU A 83 -12.28 -11.76 -14.02
N CYS A 84 -11.04 -11.53 -13.59
CA CYS A 84 -10.14 -12.61 -13.20
C CYS A 84 -10.72 -13.47 -12.06
N THR A 85 -11.44 -12.85 -11.12
CA THR A 85 -12.11 -13.60 -10.04
C THR A 85 -13.24 -14.48 -10.58
N ALA A 86 -14.02 -13.98 -11.54
CA ALA A 86 -15.08 -14.74 -12.19
C ALA A 86 -14.51 -15.94 -12.98
N GLU A 87 -13.45 -15.73 -13.75
CA GLU A 87 -12.75 -16.77 -14.49
C GLU A 87 -12.17 -17.85 -13.56
N ASN A 88 -11.49 -17.45 -12.48
CA ASN A 88 -10.96 -18.38 -11.49
C ASN A 88 -12.07 -19.22 -10.85
N MET A 89 -13.21 -18.61 -10.51
CA MET A 89 -14.35 -19.33 -9.95
C MET A 89 -15.00 -20.28 -10.97
N ALA A 90 -15.00 -19.94 -12.26
CA ALA A 90 -15.47 -20.84 -13.31
C ALA A 90 -14.52 -22.04 -13.48
N PHE A 91 -13.21 -21.78 -13.53
CA PHE A 91 -12.17 -22.80 -13.60
C PHE A 91 -12.25 -23.78 -12.42
N ILE A 92 -12.38 -23.28 -11.19
CA ILE A 92 -12.47 -24.14 -10.00
C ILE A 92 -13.73 -25.00 -10.06
N ARG A 93 -14.88 -24.43 -10.44
CA ARG A 93 -16.13 -25.20 -10.60
C ARG A 93 -16.01 -26.31 -11.63
N GLU A 94 -15.34 -26.03 -12.75
CA GLU A 94 -15.07 -27.02 -13.78
C GLU A 94 -14.16 -28.14 -13.26
N ASN A 95 -13.07 -27.81 -12.55
CA ASN A 95 -12.20 -28.83 -11.95
C ASN A 95 -12.93 -29.69 -10.92
N LEU A 96 -13.80 -29.11 -10.09
CA LEU A 96 -14.63 -29.87 -9.15
C LEU A 96 -15.61 -30.83 -9.85
N SER A 97 -16.07 -30.46 -11.05
CA SER A 97 -16.93 -31.31 -11.88
C SER A 97 -16.19 -32.53 -12.44
N GLN A 98 -14.85 -32.48 -12.51
CA GLN A 98 -14.05 -33.60 -13.02
C GLN A 98 -13.60 -34.56 -11.90
N LEU A 99 -13.84 -34.23 -10.64
CA LEU A 99 -13.53 -35.10 -9.50
C LEU A 99 -14.42 -36.34 -9.49
N ALA A 100 -13.85 -37.44 -8.98
CA ALA A 100 -14.61 -38.64 -8.67
C ALA A 100 -15.69 -38.34 -7.61
N GLU A 101 -16.87 -38.94 -7.76
CA GLU A 101 -18.01 -38.81 -6.83
C GLU A 101 -17.66 -38.91 -5.33
N PRO A 102 -16.82 -39.85 -4.86
CA PRO A 102 -16.48 -39.94 -3.44
C PRO A 102 -15.74 -38.69 -2.89
N ASP A 103 -14.97 -37.99 -3.72
CA ASP A 103 -14.11 -36.87 -3.29
C ASP A 103 -14.78 -35.51 -3.49
N ARG A 104 -15.75 -35.42 -4.41
CA ARG A 104 -16.39 -34.17 -4.83
C ARG A 104 -17.06 -33.44 -3.65
N GLY A 105 -17.76 -34.15 -2.77
CA GLY A 105 -18.48 -33.55 -1.64
C GLY A 105 -17.55 -32.92 -0.59
N ALA A 106 -16.48 -33.62 -0.22
CA ALA A 106 -15.53 -33.16 0.77
C ALA A 106 -14.74 -31.93 0.29
N ILE A 107 -14.31 -31.96 -0.98
CA ILE A 107 -13.52 -30.87 -1.57
C ILE A 107 -14.41 -29.64 -1.81
N ALA A 108 -15.64 -29.81 -2.30
CA ALA A 108 -16.58 -28.69 -2.47
C ALA A 108 -16.91 -28.00 -1.12
N ALA A 109 -17.09 -28.78 -0.05
CA ALA A 109 -17.32 -28.25 1.29
C ALA A 109 -16.10 -27.49 1.84
N ALA A 110 -14.88 -28.01 1.62
CA ALA A 110 -13.65 -27.33 2.00
C ALA A 110 -13.49 -25.99 1.27
N TYR A 111 -13.71 -25.99 -0.06
CA TYR A 111 -13.65 -24.77 -0.88
C TYR A 111 -14.69 -23.73 -0.43
N GLY A 112 -15.94 -24.16 -0.18
CA GLY A 112 -17.00 -23.27 0.30
C GLY A 112 -16.64 -22.58 1.63
N ARG A 113 -15.93 -23.27 2.54
CA ARG A 113 -15.44 -22.67 3.79
C ARG A 113 -14.39 -21.58 3.55
N ILE A 114 -13.43 -21.84 2.67
CA ILE A 114 -12.36 -20.87 2.32
C ILE A 114 -12.98 -19.59 1.73
N VAL A 115 -13.93 -19.73 0.81
CA VAL A 115 -14.63 -18.57 0.22
C VAL A 115 -15.44 -17.81 1.28
N ALA A 116 -16.13 -18.52 2.19
CA ALA A 116 -16.91 -17.88 3.25
C ALA A 116 -16.03 -17.16 4.28
N GLU A 117 -14.85 -17.70 4.59
CA GLU A 117 -13.86 -17.07 5.48
C GLU A 117 -13.28 -15.80 4.84
N ALA A 118 -12.84 -15.88 3.57
CA ALA A 118 -12.37 -14.71 2.83
C ALA A 118 -13.44 -13.60 2.75
N ALA A 119 -14.71 -13.96 2.57
CA ALA A 119 -15.82 -13.00 2.56
C ALA A 119 -16.08 -12.35 3.93
N ARG A 120 -15.77 -13.03 5.04
CA ARG A 120 -15.87 -12.47 6.39
C ARG A 120 -14.73 -11.52 6.70
N ASP A 121 -13.49 -11.86 6.32
CA ASP A 121 -12.32 -10.99 6.52
C ASP A 121 -12.48 -9.66 5.78
N HIS A 122 -13.07 -9.68 4.58
CA HIS A 122 -13.39 -8.45 3.86
C HIS A 122 -14.36 -7.54 4.65
N ARG A 123 -15.37 -8.11 5.33
CA ARG A 123 -16.32 -7.31 6.14
C ARG A 123 -15.66 -6.68 7.37
N HIS A 124 -14.65 -7.31 7.94
CA HIS A 124 -13.89 -6.74 9.07
C HIS A 124 -12.92 -5.63 8.64
N SER A 125 -12.43 -5.67 7.40
CA SER A 125 -11.55 -4.64 6.84
C SER A 125 -12.30 -3.35 6.42
N VAL A 126 -13.57 -3.46 6.05
CA VAL A 126 -14.42 -2.32 5.61
C VAL A 126 -15.15 -1.65 6.79
N ALA A 127 -15.06 -2.18 8.01
CA ALA A 127 -15.57 -1.48 9.18
C ALA A 127 -14.76 -0.18 9.40
N PRO A 128 -15.40 1.00 9.47
CA PRO A 128 -14.69 2.23 9.76
C PRO A 128 -14.07 2.08 11.14
N ARG A 129 -12.73 2.06 11.20
CA ARG A 129 -12.00 2.23 12.44
C ARG A 129 -12.29 3.65 12.93
N THR A 130 -13.30 3.80 13.79
CA THR A 130 -13.41 4.97 14.66
C THR A 130 -12.21 4.92 15.61
N HIS A 131 -11.10 5.50 15.17
CA HIS A 131 -10.06 5.91 16.10
C HIS A 131 -10.58 7.15 16.82
N ASP A 132 -11.23 6.93 17.95
CA ASP A 132 -11.31 7.92 19.00
C ASP A 132 -9.87 8.19 19.45
N LEU A 133 -9.30 9.28 18.93
CA LEU A 133 -8.05 9.85 19.40
C LEU A 133 -8.34 10.57 20.71
N ASP A 134 -8.45 9.80 21.79
CA ASP A 134 -8.37 10.32 23.15
C ASP A 134 -6.90 10.66 23.43
N MET A 135 -6.51 11.86 23.01
CA MET A 135 -5.18 12.41 23.25
C MET A 135 -5.21 13.23 24.54
N ASP A 136 -5.18 12.53 25.67
CA ASP A 136 -4.73 13.11 26.93
C ASP A 136 -3.21 13.03 26.98
N LEU A 137 -2.52 14.11 26.60
CA LEU A 137 -1.15 14.45 27.00
C LEU A 137 -0.92 15.96 26.87
#